data_AF-A0A7C7ZMQ2-F1
#
_entry.id   AF-A0A7C7ZMQ2-F1
#
_cell.length_a   1.000
_cell.length_b   1.000
_cell.length_c   1.000
_cell.angle_alpha   90.00
_cell.angle_beta   90.00
_cell.angle_gamma   90.00
#
_symmetry.space_group_name_H-M   'P 1'
#
loop_
_entity.id
_entity.type
_entity.pdbx_description
1 polymer ?
#
loop_
_entity_poly.entity_id
_entity_poly.type
_entity_poly.pdbx_seq_one_letter_code
_entity_poly.pdbx_strand_id
1 'polypeptide(L)'
;MLYRISSLLMLVFLSGCVLTENTRDVAFDLPALELQGGSSSAIVVGVLDERAYVLSGEKPAKYIGEFELSMGGPYDAFTTSKQPMAHEFSNKLAGLLGGKFPKIQTMRLALGLTKQQAVDKLLTAGTNRVVLVTL
;
A
#
# COMPACT_ATOMS: atom_id res chain seq x y z
N MET A 1 15.58 34.74 45.53
CA MET A 1 16.30 33.99 44.47
C MET A 1 15.61 32.67 44.08
N LEU A 2 15.08 31.88 45.03
CA LEU A 2 14.41 30.59 44.72
C LEU A 2 13.26 30.69 43.69
N TYR A 3 12.41 31.72 43.77
CA TYR A 3 11.30 31.89 42.82
C TYR A 3 11.75 32.11 41.37
N ARG A 4 12.91 32.74 41.15
CA ARG A 4 13.45 32.94 39.79
C ARG A 4 13.97 31.64 39.19
N ILE A 5 14.55 30.77 40.01
CA ILE A 5 15.05 29.46 39.59
C ILE A 5 13.88 28.51 39.31
N SER A 6 12.84 28.53 40.15
CA SER A 6 11.62 27.72 39.96
C SER A 6 10.90 28.07 38.66
N SER A 7 10.82 29.35 38.29
CA SER A 7 10.18 29.79 37.06
C SER A 7 10.97 29.39 35.81
N LEU A 8 12.31 29.38 35.90
CA LEU A 8 13.19 28.95 34.81
C LEU A 8 13.10 27.43 34.58
N LEU A 9 13.02 26.65 35.65
CA LEU A 9 12.88 25.20 35.58
C LEU A 9 11.56 24.79 34.89
N MET A 10 10.48 25.53 35.17
CA MET A 10 9.16 25.27 34.58
C MET A 10 9.12 25.54 33.07
N LEU A 11 9.86 26.55 32.60
CA LEU A 11 10.01 26.83 31.16
C LEU A 11 10.74 25.72 30.38
N VAL A 12 11.69 25.04 31.02
CA VAL A 12 12.42 23.90 30.40
C VAL A 12 11.51 22.68 30.23
N PHE A 13 10.57 22.46 31.14
CA PHE A 13 9.60 21.36 31.02
C PHE A 13 8.55 21.61 29.91
N LEU A 14 8.34 22.86 29.49
CA LEU A 14 7.44 23.18 28.37
C LEU A 14 8.12 23.08 26.98
N SER A 15 9.44 22.91 26.91
CA SER A 15 10.17 22.75 25.64
C SER A 15 10.28 21.30 25.12
N GLY A 16 9.33 20.44 25.47
CA GLY A 16 9.21 19.12 24.88
C GLY A 16 8.84 19.22 23.40
N CYS A 17 9.83 19.34 22.51
CA CYS A 17 9.61 19.18 21.08
C CYS A 17 9.11 17.75 20.84
N VAL A 18 7.85 17.61 20.38
CA VAL A 18 7.39 16.41 19.70
C VAL A 18 8.22 16.30 18.43
N LEU A 19 9.28 15.50 18.49
CA LEU A 19 9.99 15.02 17.32
C LEU A 19 9.12 13.92 16.73
N THR A 20 8.31 14.27 15.75
CA THR A 20 7.65 13.26 14.91
C THR A 20 8.75 12.54 14.14
N GLU A 21 9.09 11.32 14.54
CA GLU A 21 9.99 10.48 13.75
C GLU A 21 9.38 10.28 12.36
N ASN A 22 10.15 10.68 11.35
CA ASN A 22 9.77 10.53 9.96
C ASN A 22 9.93 9.06 9.58
N THR A 23 8.87 8.27 9.72
CA THR A 23 8.85 6.83 9.40
C THR A 23 9.01 6.53 7.90
N ARG A 24 9.32 7.53 7.06
CA ARG A 24 9.55 7.37 5.61
C ARG A 24 10.74 6.46 5.28
N ASP A 25 11.69 6.30 6.18
CA ASP A 25 12.86 5.43 6.00
C ASP A 25 12.70 4.04 6.62
N VAL A 26 11.53 3.72 7.20
CA VAL A 26 11.24 2.34 7.57
C VAL A 26 11.01 1.57 6.27
N ALA A 27 12.09 0.95 5.78
CA ALA A 27 12.01 -0.01 4.71
C ALA A 27 11.02 -1.09 5.17
N PHE A 28 9.81 -1.08 4.60
CA PHE A 28 8.89 -2.19 4.76
C PHE A 28 9.64 -3.44 4.32
N ASP A 29 9.83 -4.40 5.23
CA ASP A 29 10.24 -5.74 4.85
C ASP A 29 9.21 -6.23 3.84
N LEU A 30 9.59 -6.21 2.56
CA LEU A 30 8.75 -6.68 1.48
C LEU A 30 8.42 -8.13 1.84
N PRO A 31 7.13 -8.50 1.93
CA PRO A 31 6.78 -9.87 2.26
C PRO A 31 7.48 -10.78 1.27
N ALA A 32 8.28 -11.72 1.79
CA ALA A 32 8.95 -12.71 0.95
C ALA A 32 7.86 -13.49 0.21
N LEU A 33 7.69 -13.20 -1.08
CA LEU A 33 6.77 -13.92 -1.94
C LEU A 33 7.40 -15.27 -2.27
N GLU A 34 7.38 -16.19 -1.30
CA GLU A 34 7.79 -17.58 -1.49
C GLU A 34 6.71 -18.31 -2.29
N LEU A 35 6.82 -18.22 -3.62
CA LEU A 35 6.01 -19.03 -4.52
C LEU A 35 6.57 -20.46 -4.51
N GLN A 36 6.17 -21.24 -3.51
CA GLN A 36 6.50 -22.66 -3.45
C GLN A 36 5.68 -23.42 -4.51
N GLY A 37 6.41 -24.05 -5.43
CA GLY A 37 5.86 -25.06 -6.34
C GLY A 37 6.03 -24.70 -7.82
N GLY A 38 6.73 -25.56 -8.55
CA GLY A 38 6.67 -25.87 -10.00
C GLY A 38 7.13 -24.83 -11.04
N SER A 39 7.61 -25.36 -12.16
CA SER A 39 8.22 -24.67 -13.30
C SER A 39 7.18 -24.03 -14.24
N SER A 40 6.42 -23.04 -13.76
CA SER A 40 5.61 -22.24 -14.69
C SER A 40 6.32 -20.93 -14.99
N SER A 41 6.77 -20.80 -16.23
CA SER A 41 7.36 -19.56 -16.75
C SER A 41 6.33 -18.45 -16.98
N ALA A 42 5.04 -18.76 -16.84
CA ALA A 42 3.93 -17.85 -17.06
C ALA A 42 3.01 -17.73 -15.85
N ILE A 43 2.70 -16.49 -15.45
CA ILE A 43 1.75 -16.20 -14.39
C ILE A 43 0.85 -15.03 -14.79
N VAL A 44 -0.39 -15.06 -14.32
CA VAL A 44 -1.30 -13.90 -14.36
C VAL A 44 -1.41 -13.33 -12.96
N VAL A 45 -1.20 -12.02 -12.82
CA VAL A 45 -1.20 -11.32 -11.54
C VAL A 45 -2.33 -10.29 -11.52
N GLY A 46 -3.12 -10.29 -10.46
CA GLY A 46 -4.14 -9.28 -10.19
C GLY A 46 -4.08 -8.79 -8.76
N VAL A 47 -4.41 -7.52 -8.56
CA VAL A 47 -4.56 -6.92 -7.24
C VAL A 47 -6.04 -6.60 -7.01
N LEU A 48 -6.62 -7.16 -5.96
CA LEU A 48 -7.98 -6.89 -5.50
C LEU A 48 -7.94 -5.90 -4.34
N ASP A 49 -8.75 -4.85 -4.43
CA ASP A 49 -8.86 -3.85 -3.38
C ASP A 49 -9.92 -4.31 -2.35
N GLU A 50 -9.50 -4.70 -1.15
CA GLU A 50 -10.39 -5.14 -0.06
C GLU A 50 -10.50 -4.10 1.07
N ARG A 51 -9.93 -2.91 0.87
CA ARG A 51 -9.92 -1.83 1.86
C ARG A 51 -11.35 -1.37 2.13
N ALA A 52 -11.81 -1.56 3.37
CA ALA A 52 -13.22 -1.34 3.76
C ALA A 52 -13.72 0.07 3.40
N TYR A 53 -12.91 1.11 3.61
CA TYR A 53 -13.24 2.49 3.29
C TYR A 53 -13.32 2.79 1.78
N VAL A 54 -12.69 1.97 0.93
CA VAL A 54 -12.85 2.06 -0.52
C VAL A 54 -14.11 1.33 -0.96
N LEU A 55 -14.36 0.16 -0.39
CA LEU A 55 -15.55 -0.64 -0.69
C LEU A 55 -16.85 0.05 -0.24
N SER A 56 -16.82 0.78 0.87
CA SER A 56 -17.95 1.59 1.35
C SER A 56 -18.16 2.88 0.55
N GLY A 57 -17.15 3.30 -0.23
CA GLY A 57 -17.16 4.57 -0.95
C GLY A 57 -16.77 5.79 -0.09
N GLU A 58 -16.39 5.59 1.17
CA GLU A 58 -15.93 6.67 2.07
C GLU A 58 -14.68 7.37 1.51
N LYS A 59 -13.73 6.60 0.98
CA LYS A 59 -12.54 7.10 0.29
C LYS A 59 -12.53 6.58 -1.15
N PRO A 60 -12.05 7.39 -2.12
CA PRO A 60 -11.97 6.94 -3.50
C PRO A 60 -10.85 5.87 -3.66
N ALA A 61 -10.97 4.97 -4.63
CA ALA A 61 -9.98 3.89 -4.84
C ALA A 61 -8.53 4.34 -5.10
N LYS A 62 -8.35 5.61 -5.50
CA LYS A 62 -7.02 6.25 -5.66
C LYS A 62 -6.39 6.72 -4.35
N TYR A 63 -7.11 6.69 -3.22
CA TYR A 63 -6.58 7.04 -1.90
C TYR A 63 -5.46 6.08 -1.51
N ILE A 64 -4.37 6.59 -0.91
CA ILE A 64 -3.20 5.78 -0.53
C ILE A 64 -2.82 5.94 0.95
N GLY A 65 -3.59 6.72 1.71
CA GLY A 65 -3.30 7.06 3.10
C GLY A 65 -3.40 8.55 3.36
N GLU A 66 -3.09 8.96 4.58
CA GLU A 66 -2.99 10.35 4.98
C GLU A 66 -1.52 10.72 5.21
N PHE A 67 -1.18 11.98 4.97
CA PHE A 67 0.10 12.54 5.41
C PHE A 67 -0.16 13.80 6.21
N GLU A 68 0.64 13.98 7.25
CA GLU A 68 0.58 15.14 8.12
C GLU A 68 1.68 16.12 7.73
N LEU A 69 1.32 17.40 7.62
CA LEU A 69 2.28 18.48 7.44
C LEU A 69 2.83 18.88 8.81
N SER A 70 4.07 19.37 8.85
CA SER A 70 4.68 19.85 10.10
C SER A 70 3.87 20.93 10.83
N MET A 71 3.01 21.66 10.10
CA MET A 71 1.95 22.48 10.67
C MET A 71 0.65 22.25 9.87
N GLY A 72 -0.37 21.66 10.50
CA GLY A 72 -1.68 21.39 9.89
C GLY A 72 -2.32 20.11 10.43
N GLY A 73 -3.52 19.78 9.92
CA GLY A 73 -4.15 18.48 10.14
C GLY A 73 -3.73 17.45 9.08
N PRO A 74 -4.19 16.19 9.18
CA PRO A 74 -3.93 15.17 8.17
C PRO A 74 -4.62 15.51 6.84
N TYR A 75 -3.93 15.21 5.73
CA TYR A 75 -4.45 15.36 4.37
C TYR A 75 -4.46 14.04 3.64
N ASP A 76 -5.55 13.77 2.90
CA ASP A 76 -5.65 12.61 2.03
C ASP A 76 -4.59 12.65 0.92
N ALA A 77 -3.75 11.62 0.88
CA ALA A 77 -2.89 11.33 -0.25
C ALA A 77 -3.62 10.44 -1.27
N PHE A 78 -3.34 10.71 -2.54
CA PHE A 78 -3.84 9.95 -3.66
C PHE A 78 -2.69 9.47 -4.55
N THR A 79 -2.94 8.45 -5.36
CA THR A 79 -2.00 8.03 -6.42
C THR A 79 -1.69 9.20 -7.35
N THR A 80 -0.42 9.33 -7.74
CA THR A 80 0.02 10.39 -8.66
C THR A 80 -0.70 10.33 -10.01
N SER A 81 -0.97 9.12 -10.51
CA SER A 81 -1.70 8.89 -11.77
C SER A 81 -3.20 9.15 -11.68
N LYS A 82 -3.74 9.35 -10.47
CA LYS A 82 -5.17 9.43 -10.16
C LYS A 82 -5.95 8.15 -10.47
N GLN A 83 -5.27 7.04 -10.76
CA GLN A 83 -5.87 5.72 -10.96
C GLN A 83 -6.06 4.97 -9.63
N PRO A 84 -6.93 3.96 -9.58
CA PRO A 84 -7.04 3.08 -8.41
C PRO A 84 -5.68 2.52 -7.97
N MET A 85 -5.44 2.48 -6.65
CA MET A 85 -4.18 2.00 -6.06
C MET A 85 -3.87 0.56 -6.48
N ALA A 86 -4.89 -0.30 -6.57
CA ALA A 86 -4.74 -1.67 -7.07
C ALA A 86 -4.16 -1.75 -8.50
N HIS A 87 -4.46 -0.78 -9.37
CA HIS A 87 -3.92 -0.73 -10.73
C HIS A 87 -2.43 -0.36 -10.73
N GLU A 88 -2.02 0.58 -9.88
CA GLU A 88 -0.61 0.97 -9.71
C GLU A 88 0.24 -0.22 -9.26
N PHE A 89 -0.24 -0.96 -8.25
CA PHE A 89 0.44 -2.16 -7.79
C PHE A 89 0.48 -3.25 -8.86
N SER A 90 -0.64 -3.51 -9.54
CA SER A 90 -0.68 -4.51 -10.62
C SER A 90 0.36 -4.22 -11.70
N ASN A 91 0.49 -2.96 -12.13
CA ASN A 91 1.48 -2.55 -13.13
C ASN A 91 2.93 -2.72 -12.62
N LYS A 92 3.20 -2.37 -11.36
CA LYS A 92 4.53 -2.49 -10.76
C LYS A 92 4.96 -3.95 -10.57
N LEU A 93 4.01 -4.85 -10.26
CA LEU A 93 4.30 -6.27 -10.07
C LEU A 93 4.89 -6.94 -11.32
N ALA A 94 4.51 -6.51 -12.53
CA ALA A 94 5.14 -6.98 -13.76
C ALA A 94 6.66 -6.75 -13.77
N GLY A 95 7.09 -5.54 -13.37
CA GLY A 95 8.50 -5.18 -13.32
C GLY A 95 9.26 -5.90 -12.20
N LEU A 96 8.64 -6.07 -11.03
CA LEU A 96 9.26 -6.73 -9.87
C LEU A 96 9.42 -8.24 -10.08
N LEU A 97 8.45 -8.87 -10.75
CA LEU A 97 8.41 -10.32 -10.93
C LEU A 97 8.97 -10.79 -12.28
N GLY A 98 9.16 -9.89 -13.25
CA GLY A 98 9.65 -10.22 -14.60
C GLY A 98 10.99 -10.96 -14.62
N GLY A 99 11.86 -10.73 -13.63
CA GLY A 99 13.12 -11.47 -13.49
C GLY A 99 12.97 -12.95 -13.11
N LYS A 100 11.84 -13.33 -12.49
CA LYS A 100 11.52 -14.71 -12.11
C LYS A 100 10.52 -15.38 -13.06
N PHE A 101 9.64 -14.58 -13.67
CA PHE A 101 8.57 -15.05 -14.54
C PHE A 101 8.66 -14.37 -15.91
N PRO A 102 9.27 -15.03 -16.92
CA PRO A 102 9.46 -14.46 -18.26
C PRO A 102 8.16 -14.06 -18.96
N LYS A 103 7.03 -14.68 -18.59
CA LYS A 103 5.70 -14.42 -19.17
C LYS A 103 4.73 -13.98 -18.09
N ILE A 104 4.87 -12.74 -17.62
CA ILE A 104 3.93 -12.15 -16.68
C ILE A 104 2.83 -11.38 -17.43
N GLN A 105 1.58 -11.68 -17.11
CA GLN A 105 0.42 -10.89 -17.54
C GLN A 105 -0.20 -10.25 -16.30
N THR A 106 -0.54 -8.98 -16.40
CA THR A 106 -1.24 -8.26 -15.33
C THR A 106 -2.69 -8.07 -15.72
N MET A 107 -3.59 -8.23 -14.76
CA MET A 107 -5.03 -8.03 -14.96
C MET A 107 -5.56 -7.04 -13.93
N ARG A 108 -6.30 -6.05 -14.42
CA ARG A 108 -7.00 -5.09 -13.57
C ARG A 108 -8.30 -5.71 -13.10
N LEU A 109 -8.44 -5.84 -11.79
CA LEU A 109 -9.65 -6.36 -11.17
C LEU A 109 -10.60 -5.23 -10.80
N ALA A 110 -11.90 -5.50 -10.91
CA ALA A 110 -12.93 -4.53 -10.52
C ALA A 110 -13.08 -4.50 -8.98
N LEU A 111 -13.52 -3.36 -8.46
CA LEU A 111 -13.88 -3.22 -7.04
C LEU A 111 -15.11 -4.08 -6.70
N GLY A 112 -15.17 -4.55 -5.46
CA GLY A 112 -16.32 -5.30 -4.94
C GLY A 112 -16.43 -6.75 -5.42
N LEU A 113 -15.43 -7.26 -6.15
CA LEU A 113 -15.36 -8.70 -6.44
C LEU A 113 -15.05 -9.48 -5.16
N THR A 114 -15.65 -10.67 -5.03
CA THR A 114 -15.19 -11.63 -4.02
C THR A 114 -13.85 -12.22 -4.44
N LYS A 115 -13.07 -12.75 -3.48
CA LYS A 115 -11.82 -13.47 -3.77
C LYS A 115 -11.99 -14.55 -4.83
N GLN A 116 -13.07 -15.34 -4.73
CA GLN A 116 -13.35 -16.39 -5.70
C GLN A 116 -13.61 -15.82 -7.10
N GLN A 117 -14.44 -14.78 -7.22
CA GLN A 117 -14.71 -14.12 -8.50
C GLN A 117 -13.45 -13.49 -9.10
N ALA A 118 -12.56 -12.95 -8.26
CA ALA A 118 -11.28 -12.43 -8.69
C ALA A 118 -10.38 -13.54 -9.26
N VAL A 119 -10.28 -14.67 -8.56
CA VAL A 119 -9.52 -15.84 -9.03
C VAL A 119 -10.10 -16.39 -10.33
N ASP A 120 -11.41 -16.56 -10.41
CA ASP A 120 -12.10 -17.05 -11.62
C ASP A 120 -11.80 -16.12 -12.81
N LYS A 121 -11.82 -14.80 -12.62
CA LYS A 121 -11.41 -13.83 -13.64
C LYS A 121 -9.94 -14.00 -14.05
N LEU A 122 -9.01 -14.17 -13.10
CA LEU A 122 -7.60 -14.37 -13.44
C LEU A 122 -7.38 -15.66 -14.23
N LEU A 123 -8.13 -16.73 -13.92
CA LEU A 123 -8.05 -18.00 -14.63
C LEU A 123 -8.53 -17.90 -16.09
N THR A 124 -9.43 -16.96 -16.42
CA THR A 124 -9.86 -16.74 -17.82
C THR A 124 -8.74 -16.31 -18.76
N ALA A 125 -7.61 -15.82 -18.24
CA ALA A 125 -6.45 -15.45 -19.04
C ALA A 125 -5.68 -16.66 -19.61
N GLY A 126 -6.07 -17.90 -19.27
CA GLY A 126 -5.55 -19.12 -19.90
C GLY A 126 -4.18 -19.57 -19.39
N THR A 127 -3.68 -19.01 -18.30
CA THR A 127 -2.46 -19.47 -17.63
C THR A 127 -2.77 -20.45 -16.51
N ASN A 128 -1.93 -21.48 -16.36
CA ASN A 128 -2.06 -22.48 -15.29
C ASN A 128 -1.78 -21.95 -13.88
N ARG A 129 -1.36 -20.68 -13.75
CA ARG A 129 -1.04 -20.05 -12.47
C ARG A 129 -1.50 -18.62 -12.40
N VAL A 130 -2.15 -18.33 -11.28
CA VAL A 130 -2.67 -17.02 -10.95
C VAL A 130 -2.12 -16.59 -9.60
N VAL A 131 -1.80 -15.31 -9.49
CA VAL A 131 -1.40 -14.66 -8.24
C VAL A 131 -2.42 -13.58 -7.97
N LEU A 132 -3.15 -13.73 -6.87
CA LEU A 132 -4.05 -12.71 -6.36
C LEU A 132 -3.39 -12.05 -5.15
N VAL A 133 -3.23 -10.73 -5.21
CA VAL A 133 -2.80 -9.90 -4.09
C VAL A 133 -4.01 -9.10 -3.61
N THR A 134 -4.19 -8.96 -2.30
CA THR A 134 -5.27 -8.18 -1.71
C THR A 134 -4.71 -6.95 -0.98
N LEU A 135 -5.37 -5.80 -1.11
CA LEU A 135 -5.08 -4.56 -0.36
C LEU A 135 -5.98 -4.39 0.86
#